data_AF-A0A3F2VA50-F1
#
_entry.id   AF-A0A3F2VA50-F1
#
_cell.length_a   1.000
_cell.length_b   1.000
_cell.length_c   1.000
_cell.angle_alpha   90.00
_cell.angle_beta   90.00
_cell.angle_gamma   90.00
#
_symmetry.space_group_name_H-M   'P 1'
#
loop_
_entity.id
_entity.type
_entity.pdbx_description
1 polymer ?
#
loop_
_entity_poly.entity_id
_entity_poly.type
_entity_poly.pdbx_seq_one_letter_code
_entity_poly.pdbx_strand_id
1 'polypeptide(L)'
;MGSMRLNRTLNTLKKREQGFTLVELIAVVAIIAMIAIYVTIEINQSTDDAKVGLATAFLASNVPGAISSYRSRNLGSCRDINNDEGASEEKLPALPENDTSGVIKQRLVKRGLAARTPWDDIWKVEYSGETKLITLTYPIKGSKADLIAEDLAANLTGTGQVEEVTEKSAENFTVTYSCS
;
A
#
# COMPACT_ATOMS: atom_id res chain seq x y z
N MET A 1 -3.01 -89.88 -32.49
CA MET A 1 -1.90 -89.23 -31.75
C MET A 1 -1.89 -87.76 -32.11
N GLY A 2 -1.86 -86.86 -31.12
CA GLY A 2 -1.69 -85.40 -31.28
C GLY A 2 -3.02 -84.61 -31.29
N SER A 3 -3.62 -84.21 -30.16
CA SER A 3 -3.18 -83.15 -29.22
C SER A 3 -3.25 -81.76 -29.88
N MET A 4 -3.72 -80.67 -29.28
CA MET A 4 -4.50 -80.37 -28.08
C MET A 4 -4.71 -78.85 -28.15
N ARG A 5 -5.97 -78.41 -28.06
CA ARG A 5 -6.49 -77.15 -27.49
C ARG A 5 -5.57 -75.91 -27.47
N LEU A 6 -6.03 -74.83 -28.12
CA LEU A 6 -5.73 -73.47 -27.66
C LEU A 6 -6.88 -72.48 -27.96
N ASN A 7 -8.09 -72.84 -27.51
CA ASN A 7 -9.11 -71.82 -27.18
C ASN A 7 -8.71 -71.19 -25.84
N ARG A 8 -7.71 -70.30 -25.88
CA ARG A 8 -7.34 -69.48 -24.72
C ARG A 8 -8.30 -68.31 -24.66
N THR A 9 -9.36 -68.53 -23.89
CA THR A 9 -10.24 -67.56 -23.24
C THR A 9 -9.62 -66.16 -23.15
N LEU A 10 -9.95 -65.29 -24.11
CA LEU A 10 -9.76 -63.83 -24.03
C LEU A 10 -10.88 -63.20 -23.19
N ASN A 11 -11.19 -63.81 -22.05
CA ASN A 11 -12.16 -63.29 -21.10
C ASN A 11 -11.49 -63.28 -19.75
N THR A 12 -11.03 -62.10 -19.32
CA THR A 12 -11.09 -61.57 -17.92
C THR A 12 -9.97 -60.57 -17.62
N LEU A 13 -9.95 -59.43 -18.31
CA LEU A 13 -9.39 -58.21 -17.71
C LEU A 13 -10.40 -57.07 -17.88
N LYS A 14 -11.60 -57.28 -17.33
CA LYS A 14 -12.53 -56.17 -17.08
C LYS A 14 -11.95 -55.36 -15.92
N LYS A 15 -11.01 -54.46 -16.26
CA LYS A 15 -10.46 -53.48 -15.33
C LYS A 15 -11.66 -52.68 -14.80
N ARG A 16 -11.96 -52.79 -13.50
CA ARG A 16 -12.99 -51.97 -12.86
C ARG A 16 -12.50 -50.53 -12.97
N GLU A 17 -13.09 -49.76 -13.88
CA GLU A 17 -13.02 -48.31 -13.79
C GLU A 17 -13.85 -47.91 -12.57
N GLN A 18 -13.17 -47.67 -11.46
CA GLN A 18 -13.76 -47.02 -10.30
C GLN A 18 -13.96 -45.55 -10.69
N GLY A 19 -15.11 -45.24 -11.27
CA GLY A 19 -15.53 -43.86 -11.48
C GLY A 19 -15.69 -43.17 -10.14
N PHE A 20 -15.16 -41.94 -10.05
CA PHE A 20 -15.38 -41.05 -8.91
C PHE A 20 -16.88 -40.97 -8.61
N THR A 21 -17.25 -41.27 -7.37
CA THR A 21 -18.65 -41.16 -6.96
C THR A 21 -19.04 -39.68 -6.88
N LEU A 22 -20.29 -39.35 -7.21
CA LEU A 22 -20.80 -37.98 -7.13
C LEU A 22 -20.57 -37.36 -5.74
N VAL A 23 -20.67 -38.18 -4.69
CA VAL A 23 -20.46 -37.80 -3.29
C VAL A 23 -19.01 -37.35 -3.03
N GLU A 24 -18.04 -38.02 -3.63
CA GLU A 24 -16.63 -37.69 -3.48
C GLU A 24 -16.31 -36.35 -4.16
N LEU A 25 -16.95 -36.08 -5.28
CA LEU A 25 -16.82 -34.81 -5.98
C LEU A 25 -17.37 -33.66 -5.13
N ILE A 26 -18.60 -33.77 -4.61
CA ILE A 26 -19.18 -32.69 -3.76
C ILE A 26 -18.38 -32.46 -2.48
N ALA A 27 -17.82 -33.51 -1.87
CA ALA A 27 -16.98 -33.40 -0.68
C ALA A 27 -15.70 -32.61 -0.99
N VAL A 28 -15.07 -32.88 -2.13
CA VAL A 28 -13.86 -32.17 -2.58
C VAL A 28 -14.17 -30.69 -2.87
N VAL A 29 -15.27 -30.39 -3.58
CA VAL A 29 -15.60 -28.98 -3.86
C VAL A 29 -15.90 -28.21 -2.56
N ALA A 30 -16.58 -28.85 -1.60
CA ALA A 30 -16.87 -28.23 -0.31
C ALA A 30 -15.57 -27.89 0.47
N ILE A 31 -14.60 -28.79 0.51
CA ILE A 31 -13.32 -28.55 1.18
C ILE A 31 -12.52 -27.45 0.45
N ILE A 32 -12.45 -27.50 -0.88
CA ILE A 32 -11.72 -26.49 -1.66
C ILE A 32 -12.35 -25.10 -1.47
N ALA A 33 -13.68 -25.00 -1.46
CA ALA A 33 -14.38 -23.73 -1.24
C ALA A 33 -14.07 -23.16 0.15
N MET A 34 -14.04 -23.98 1.20
CA MET A 34 -13.72 -23.55 2.56
C MET A 34 -12.27 -23.04 2.66
N ILE A 35 -11.32 -23.77 2.06
CA ILE A 35 -9.91 -23.36 2.02
C ILE A 35 -9.75 -22.05 1.23
N ALA A 36 -10.40 -21.92 0.07
CA ALA A 36 -10.31 -20.73 -0.76
C ALA A 36 -10.77 -19.47 -0.01
N ILE A 37 -11.92 -19.54 0.68
CA ILE A 37 -12.43 -18.42 1.49
C ILE A 37 -11.42 -18.03 2.57
N TYR A 38 -10.90 -19.00 3.33
CA TYR A 38 -9.94 -18.74 4.41
C TYR A 38 -8.66 -18.08 3.89
N VAL A 39 -8.08 -18.62 2.82
CA VAL A 39 -6.86 -18.08 2.20
C VAL A 39 -7.08 -16.64 1.71
N THR A 40 -8.24 -16.34 1.11
CA THR A 40 -8.53 -14.97 0.64
C THR A 40 -8.63 -13.96 1.80
N ILE A 41 -9.15 -14.35 2.96
CA ILE A 41 -9.21 -13.47 4.14
C ILE A 41 -7.82 -13.18 4.69
N GLU A 42 -6.99 -14.23 4.83
CA GLU A 42 -5.64 -14.11 5.41
C GLU A 42 -4.72 -13.23 4.54
N ILE A 43 -4.74 -13.44 3.22
CA ILE A 43 -3.95 -12.62 2.27
C ILE A 43 -4.38 -11.16 2.37
N ASN A 44 -5.67 -10.87 2.48
CA ASN A 44 -6.15 -9.49 2.58
C ASN A 44 -5.65 -8.80 3.85
N GLN A 45 -5.65 -9.48 5.00
CA GLN A 45 -5.13 -8.93 6.25
C GLN A 45 -3.62 -8.69 6.19
N SER A 46 -2.85 -9.66 5.68
CA SER A 46 -1.40 -9.52 5.52
C SER A 46 -1.02 -8.35 4.60
N THR A 47 -1.82 -8.09 3.55
CA THR A 47 -1.59 -6.92 2.69
C THR A 47 -1.86 -5.60 3.38
N ASP A 48 -2.83 -5.52 4.28
CA ASP A 48 -3.13 -4.28 4.98
C ASP A 48 -2.06 -3.94 6.03
N ASP A 49 -1.55 -4.92 6.77
CA ASP A 49 -0.42 -4.70 7.70
C ASP A 49 0.83 -4.20 6.97
N ALA A 50 1.12 -4.77 5.80
CA ALA A 50 2.23 -4.30 4.96
C ALA A 50 2.04 -2.83 4.51
N LYS A 51 0.82 -2.44 4.16
CA LYS A 51 0.50 -1.04 3.82
C LYS A 51 0.66 -0.11 5.01
N VAL A 52 0.30 -0.55 6.22
CA VAL A 52 0.55 0.24 7.46
C VAL A 52 2.05 0.44 7.67
N GLY A 53 2.86 -0.60 7.49
CA GLY A 53 4.32 -0.49 7.55
C GLY A 53 4.89 0.50 6.53
N LEU A 54 4.40 0.44 5.28
CA LEU A 54 4.79 1.39 4.23
C LEU A 54 4.34 2.82 4.51
N ALA A 55 3.11 3.01 5.00
CA ALA A 55 2.58 4.32 5.40
C ALA A 55 3.38 4.92 6.57
N THR A 56 3.72 4.09 7.56
CA THR A 56 4.57 4.49 8.70
C THR A 56 5.93 4.94 8.21
N ALA A 57 6.60 4.16 7.35
CA ALA A 57 7.91 4.54 6.79
C ALA A 57 7.82 5.81 5.92
N PHE A 58 6.73 5.95 5.17
CA PHE A 58 6.47 7.14 4.35
C PHE A 58 6.39 8.40 5.24
N LEU A 59 5.54 8.38 6.27
CA LEU A 59 5.27 9.52 7.13
C LEU A 59 6.42 9.80 8.12
N ALA A 60 7.04 8.77 8.68
CA ALA A 60 8.05 8.92 9.72
C ALA A 60 9.46 9.22 9.17
N SER A 61 9.78 8.76 7.95
CA SER A 61 11.16 8.82 7.43
C SER A 61 11.24 9.50 6.07
N ASN A 62 10.41 9.11 5.11
CA ASN A 62 10.53 9.64 3.75
C ASN A 62 10.12 11.11 3.66
N VAL A 63 9.00 11.49 4.29
CA VAL A 63 8.52 12.88 4.29
C VAL A 63 9.56 13.83 4.92
N PRO A 64 10.04 13.60 6.15
CA PRO A 64 11.11 14.43 6.71
C PRO A 64 12.42 14.38 5.92
N GLY A 65 12.76 13.23 5.33
CA GLY A 65 13.93 13.06 4.47
C GLY A 65 13.86 13.97 3.22
N ALA A 66 12.69 14.09 2.60
CA ALA A 66 12.52 15.00 1.48
C ALA A 66 12.48 16.48 1.88
N ILE A 67 11.87 16.80 3.02
CA ILE A 67 11.89 18.18 3.55
C ILE A 67 13.34 18.60 3.84
N SER A 68 14.12 17.76 4.52
CA SER A 68 15.54 18.05 4.79
C SER A 68 16.38 18.13 3.51
N SER A 69 16.12 17.28 2.52
CA SER A 69 16.72 17.35 1.18
C SER A 69 16.37 18.66 0.44
N TYR A 70 15.13 19.15 0.57
CA TYR A 70 14.75 20.46 0.05
C TYR A 70 15.54 21.58 0.73
N ARG A 71 15.53 21.60 2.07
CA ARG A 71 16.22 22.62 2.86
C ARG A 71 17.72 22.67 2.57
N SER A 72 18.38 21.51 2.45
CA SER A 72 19.80 21.42 2.14
C SER A 72 20.18 22.15 0.85
N ARG A 73 19.27 22.18 -0.13
CA ARG A 73 19.46 22.86 -1.42
C ARG A 73 18.95 24.30 -1.45
N ASN A 74 18.26 24.73 -0.41
CA ASN A 74 17.57 26.02 -0.32
C ASN A 74 18.01 26.79 0.93
N LEU A 75 19.31 26.81 1.22
CA LEU A 75 19.91 27.58 2.32
C LEU A 75 19.28 27.30 3.69
N GLY A 76 18.80 26.07 3.91
CA GLY A 76 18.15 25.67 5.15
C GLY A 76 16.68 26.09 5.29
N SER A 77 16.06 26.68 4.27
CA SER A 77 14.71 27.25 4.34
C SER A 77 13.69 26.53 3.44
N CYS A 78 12.41 26.51 3.85
CA CYS A 78 11.27 26.16 2.99
C CYS A 78 10.51 27.37 2.43
N ARG A 79 10.99 28.61 2.62
CA ARG A 79 10.22 29.82 2.27
C ARG A 79 9.69 29.80 0.83
N ASP A 80 10.47 29.25 -0.09
CA ASP A 80 10.16 29.21 -1.51
C ASP A 80 9.58 27.87 -1.99
N ILE A 81 9.21 26.95 -1.09
CA ILE A 81 8.77 25.58 -1.44
C ILE A 81 7.45 25.54 -2.23
N ASN A 82 6.64 26.58 -2.10
CA ASN A 82 5.38 26.79 -2.83
C ASN A 82 5.51 27.76 -4.01
N ASN A 83 6.69 28.36 -4.24
CA ASN A 83 6.87 29.34 -5.30
C ASN A 83 7.13 28.67 -6.64
N ASP A 84 6.20 28.86 -7.57
CA ASP A 84 6.24 28.34 -8.94
C ASP A 84 7.24 29.11 -9.81
N GLU A 85 7.55 30.36 -9.43
CA GLU A 85 8.26 31.34 -10.28
C GLU A 85 9.66 31.72 -9.78
N GLY A 86 10.12 31.18 -8.65
CA GLY A 86 11.36 31.62 -8.00
C GLY A 86 12.44 30.54 -7.94
N ALA A 87 13.52 30.73 -8.69
CA ALA A 87 14.88 30.23 -8.43
C ALA A 87 15.32 28.84 -8.93
N SER A 88 14.55 28.11 -9.72
CA SER A 88 15.17 27.15 -10.64
C SER A 88 14.25 26.77 -11.78
N GLU A 89 14.80 26.66 -12.98
CA GLU A 89 14.32 25.77 -14.05
C GLU A 89 14.41 24.30 -13.60
N GLU A 90 14.06 24.02 -12.34
CA GLU A 90 14.01 22.70 -11.75
C GLU A 90 12.89 21.98 -12.48
N LYS A 91 13.28 21.12 -13.43
CA LYS A 91 12.37 20.19 -14.06
C LYS A 91 11.70 19.36 -12.96
N LEU A 92 10.41 19.61 -12.75
CA LEU A 92 9.57 18.93 -11.79
C LEU A 92 8.92 17.69 -12.44
N PRO A 93 8.75 16.60 -11.69
CA PRO A 93 8.03 15.43 -12.20
C PRO A 93 6.56 15.77 -12.41
N ALA A 94 5.97 15.20 -13.45
CA ALA A 94 4.52 15.21 -13.61
C ALA A 94 3.88 14.42 -12.45
N LEU A 95 2.80 14.95 -11.90
CA LEU A 95 1.98 14.23 -10.92
C LEU A 95 1.03 13.27 -11.63
N PRO A 96 0.47 12.27 -10.92
CA PRO A 96 -0.57 11.40 -11.44
C PRO A 96 -1.76 12.20 -11.99
N GLU A 97 -2.50 11.61 -12.94
CA GLU A 97 -3.71 12.22 -13.48
C GLU A 97 -4.71 12.54 -12.35
N ASN A 98 -5.30 13.75 -12.37
CA ASN A 98 -6.20 14.32 -11.35
C ASN A 98 -5.54 14.80 -10.03
N ASP A 99 -4.22 14.80 -9.92
CA ASP A 99 -3.53 15.34 -8.76
C ASP A 99 -3.25 16.86 -8.90
N THR A 100 -3.95 17.66 -8.10
CA THR A 100 -3.82 19.13 -8.09
C THR A 100 -2.95 19.64 -6.93
N SER A 101 -2.17 18.80 -6.26
CA SER A 101 -1.43 19.16 -5.03
C SER A 101 -0.24 20.11 -5.25
N GLY A 102 -0.12 20.71 -6.43
CA GLY A 102 0.79 21.82 -6.73
C GLY A 102 2.28 21.47 -6.70
N VAL A 103 3.11 22.50 -6.75
CA VAL A 103 4.58 22.39 -6.85
C VAL A 103 5.23 21.80 -5.61
N ILE A 104 4.62 21.95 -4.43
CA ILE A 104 5.14 21.44 -3.15
C ILE A 104 5.25 19.91 -3.25
N LYS A 105 4.16 19.25 -3.67
CA LYS A 105 4.15 17.80 -3.85
C LYS A 105 5.18 17.36 -4.88
N GLN A 106 5.25 18.03 -6.03
CA GLN A 106 6.23 17.71 -7.08
C GLN A 106 7.67 17.77 -6.57
N ARG A 107 7.99 18.78 -5.75
CA ARG A 107 9.31 18.95 -5.14
C ARG A 107 9.64 17.85 -4.14
N LEU A 108 8.66 17.41 -3.35
CA LEU A 108 8.86 16.30 -2.42
C LEU A 108 8.98 14.96 -3.16
N VAL A 109 8.16 14.72 -4.18
CA VAL A 109 8.24 13.52 -5.04
C VAL A 109 9.58 13.43 -5.75
N LYS A 110 10.08 14.55 -6.29
CA LYS A 110 11.44 14.63 -6.88
C LYS A 110 12.53 14.19 -5.91
N ARG A 111 12.28 14.32 -4.60
CA ARG A 111 13.23 13.99 -3.53
C ARG A 111 13.02 12.60 -2.94
N GLY A 112 12.19 11.78 -3.60
CA GLY A 112 12.04 10.36 -3.27
C GLY A 112 10.72 9.97 -2.62
N LEU A 113 9.77 10.91 -2.46
CA LEU A 113 8.43 10.51 -2.02
C LEU A 113 7.68 9.80 -3.15
N ALA A 114 6.93 8.77 -2.77
CA ALA A 114 5.93 8.18 -3.64
C ALA A 114 4.81 9.20 -3.94
N ALA A 115 4.36 9.26 -5.20
CA ALA A 115 3.30 10.17 -5.61
C ALA A 115 1.90 9.77 -5.09
N ARG A 116 1.72 8.50 -4.73
CA ARG A 116 0.46 7.92 -4.22
C ARG A 116 0.70 7.17 -2.91
N THR A 117 -0.36 6.97 -2.14
CA THR A 117 -0.32 6.15 -0.91
C THR A 117 -0.27 4.65 -1.27
N PRO A 118 0.02 3.74 -0.31
CA PRO A 118 -0.09 2.29 -0.49
C PRO A 118 -1.50 1.81 -0.87
N TRP A 119 -2.53 2.65 -0.70
CA TRP A 119 -3.90 2.41 -1.14
C TRP A 119 -4.22 3.00 -2.51
N ASP A 120 -3.19 3.47 -3.23
CA ASP A 120 -3.30 4.09 -4.55
C ASP A 120 -4.07 5.43 -4.53
N ASP A 121 -4.16 6.09 -3.37
CA ASP A 121 -4.84 7.37 -3.23
C ASP A 121 -3.87 8.56 -3.32
N ILE A 122 -4.41 9.75 -3.61
CA ILE A 122 -3.67 10.99 -3.73
C ILE A 122 -3.60 11.68 -2.37
N TRP A 123 -2.40 11.75 -1.79
CA TRP A 123 -2.13 12.59 -0.62
C TRP A 123 -1.90 14.05 -1.03
N LYS A 124 -2.21 14.97 -0.11
CA LYS A 124 -2.07 16.42 -0.31
C LYS A 124 -1.07 17.00 0.67
N VAL A 125 -0.49 18.13 0.30
CA VAL A 125 0.47 18.86 1.14
C VAL A 125 0.32 20.35 0.97
N GLU A 126 0.40 21.06 2.08
CA GLU A 126 0.33 22.50 2.15
C GLU A 126 1.51 23.03 2.98
N TYR A 127 1.93 24.25 2.68
CA TYR A 127 2.98 24.95 3.43
C TYR A 127 2.45 26.30 3.90
N SER A 128 2.57 26.56 5.20
CA SER A 128 2.30 27.88 5.77
C SER A 128 3.60 28.65 5.93
N GLY A 129 3.74 29.77 5.20
CA GLY A 129 4.89 30.66 5.31
C GLY A 129 4.98 31.39 6.67
N GLU A 130 3.85 31.54 7.37
CA GLU A 130 3.78 32.20 8.68
C GLU A 130 4.34 31.31 9.79
N THR A 131 3.86 30.07 9.88
CA THR A 131 4.26 29.11 10.92
C THR A 131 5.47 28.27 10.50
N LYS A 132 5.86 28.32 9.21
CA LYS A 132 6.90 27.48 8.59
C LYS A 132 6.63 25.98 8.72
N LEU A 133 5.35 25.62 8.76
CA LEU A 133 4.90 24.24 8.89
C LEU A 133 4.47 23.67 7.54
N ILE A 134 4.75 22.39 7.35
CA ILE A 134 4.27 21.59 6.23
C ILE A 134 3.22 20.64 6.77
N THR A 135 1.98 20.78 6.30
CA THR A 135 0.86 19.92 6.70
C THR A 135 0.55 18.97 5.56
N LEU A 136 0.60 17.67 5.86
CA LEU A 136 0.36 16.60 4.90
C LEU A 136 -0.91 15.86 5.27
N THR A 137 -1.85 15.80 4.34
CA THR A 137 -3.10 15.04 4.46
C THR A 137 -2.97 13.73 3.71
N TYR A 138 -3.03 12.63 4.45
CA TYR A 138 -2.78 11.28 3.96
C TYR A 138 -4.09 10.47 3.98
N PRO A 139 -4.65 10.11 2.81
CA PRO A 139 -5.85 9.30 2.76
C PRO A 139 -5.55 7.85 3.18
N ILE A 140 -6.42 7.30 4.02
CA ILE A 140 -6.37 5.91 4.47
C ILE A 140 -7.63 5.21 3.95
N LYS A 141 -7.49 3.98 3.46
CA LYS A 141 -8.62 3.14 3.06
C LYS A 141 -8.52 1.75 3.67
N GLY A 142 -9.69 1.17 3.94
CA GLY A 142 -9.81 -0.20 4.41
C GLY A 142 -10.95 -0.35 5.40
N SER A 143 -11.34 -1.60 5.65
CA SER A 143 -12.37 -1.92 6.63
C SER A 143 -11.95 -1.66 8.09
N LYS A 144 -10.65 -1.41 8.33
CA LYS A 144 -10.04 -1.11 9.63
C LYS A 144 -9.35 0.26 9.66
N ALA A 145 -9.79 1.21 8.83
CA ALA A 145 -9.09 2.49 8.68
C ALA A 145 -8.92 3.26 9.99
N ASP A 146 -9.88 3.17 10.92
CA ASP A 146 -9.77 3.77 12.26
C ASP A 146 -8.60 3.19 13.06
N LEU A 147 -8.47 1.85 13.10
CA LEU A 147 -7.36 1.18 13.78
C LEU A 147 -6.01 1.52 13.13
N ILE A 148 -5.99 1.62 11.80
CA ILE A 148 -4.79 2.03 11.05
C ILE A 148 -4.38 3.46 11.41
N ALA A 149 -5.35 4.38 11.53
CA ALA A 149 -5.08 5.76 11.93
C ALA A 149 -4.56 5.86 13.37
N GLU A 150 -5.08 5.03 14.28
CA GLU A 150 -4.58 4.91 15.66
C GLU A 150 -3.13 4.39 15.69
N ASP A 151 -2.84 3.31 14.96
CA ASP A 151 -1.50 2.71 14.89
C ASP A 151 -0.48 3.69 14.27
N LEU A 152 -0.85 4.38 13.19
CA LEU A 152 -0.01 5.40 12.57
C LEU A 152 0.26 6.56 13.54
N ALA A 153 -0.75 7.03 14.27
CA ALA A 153 -0.55 8.06 15.27
C ALA A 153 0.41 7.61 16.38
N ALA A 154 0.25 6.39 16.87
CA ALA A 154 1.12 5.83 17.90
C ALA A 154 2.57 5.73 17.42
N ASN A 155 2.79 5.31 16.17
CA ASN A 155 4.12 5.18 15.57
C ASN A 155 4.80 6.52 15.28
N LEU A 156 4.03 7.58 15.05
CA LEU A 156 4.55 8.91 14.71
C LEU A 156 4.73 9.81 15.93
N THR A 157 4.00 9.57 17.01
CA THR A 157 4.09 10.38 18.24
C THR A 157 5.49 10.26 18.85
N GLY A 158 6.13 11.39 19.13
CA GLY A 158 7.47 11.42 19.72
C GLY A 158 8.62 11.21 18.73
N THR A 159 8.33 11.09 17.43
CA THR A 159 9.37 11.17 16.39
C THR A 159 9.77 12.64 16.19
N GLY A 160 11.05 12.97 16.35
CA GLY A 160 11.51 14.36 16.50
C GLY A 160 11.32 15.29 15.29
N GLN A 161 10.78 14.81 14.17
CA GLN A 161 10.50 15.59 12.96
C GLN A 161 9.00 15.79 12.71
N VAL A 162 8.14 15.08 13.44
CA VAL A 162 6.69 15.26 13.45
C VAL A 162 6.34 16.22 14.59
N GLU A 163 5.71 17.33 14.26
CA GLU A 163 5.31 18.33 15.23
C GLU A 163 3.94 18.02 15.82
N GLU A 164 3.01 17.59 14.98
CA GLU A 164 1.65 17.27 15.41
C GLU A 164 0.99 16.22 14.49
N VAL A 165 0.09 15.43 15.07
CA VAL A 165 -0.87 14.57 14.36
C VAL A 165 -2.28 15.06 14.73
N THR A 166 -2.95 15.74 13.80
CA THR A 166 -4.15 16.54 14.11
C THR A 166 -5.45 15.84 13.72
N GLU A 167 -5.50 15.13 12.58
CA GLU A 167 -6.71 14.42 12.14
C GLU A 167 -6.46 12.90 12.11
N LYS A 168 -7.36 12.16 12.77
CA LYS A 168 -7.36 10.69 12.84
C LYS A 168 -8.77 10.21 12.48
N SER A 169 -9.08 10.19 11.19
CA SER A 169 -10.38 9.70 10.71
C SER A 169 -10.19 8.44 9.86
N ALA A 170 -11.27 7.68 9.68
CA ALA A 170 -11.32 6.53 8.77
C ALA A 170 -10.97 6.85 7.31
N GLU A 171 -10.88 8.13 6.93
CA GLU A 171 -10.66 8.53 5.53
C GLU A 171 -9.37 9.33 5.35
N ASN A 172 -9.04 10.20 6.31
CA ASN A 172 -7.89 11.08 6.24
C ASN A 172 -7.11 11.10 7.56
N PHE A 173 -5.79 11.15 7.42
CA PHE A 173 -4.82 11.26 8.48
C PHE A 173 -3.87 12.43 8.21
N THR A 174 -3.85 13.41 9.10
CA THR A 174 -3.12 14.67 8.87
C THR A 174 -1.93 14.79 9.82
N VAL A 175 -0.74 15.00 9.25
CA VAL A 175 0.54 15.13 9.97
C VAL A 175 1.19 16.46 9.63
N THR A 176 1.66 17.16 10.66
CA THR A 176 2.37 18.43 10.52
C THR A 176 3.85 18.26 10.84
N TYR A 177 4.69 18.82 9.97
CA TYR A 177 6.15 18.78 10.05
C TYR A 177 6.71 20.19 10.15
N SER A 178 7.75 20.36 10.95
CA SER A 178 8.48 21.62 11.02
C SER A 178 9.40 21.78 9.82
N CYS A 179 9.41 22.97 9.22
CA CYS A 179 10.46 23.41 8.32
C CYS A 179 11.17 24.66 8.85
N SER A 180 11.66 24.55 10.09
CA SER A 180 12.47 25.55 10.78
C SER A 180 13.96 25.27 10.70
#